data_AF-A0A1U7J6V1-F1
#
_entry.id   AF-A0A1U7J6V1-F1
#
_cell.length_a   1.000
_cell.length_b   1.000
_cell.length_c   1.000
_cell.angle_alpha   90.00
_cell.angle_beta   90.00
_cell.angle_gamma   90.00
#
_symmetry.space_group_name_H-M   'P 1'
#
loop_
_entity.id
_entity.type
_entity.pdbx_description
1 polymer ?
#
loop_
_entity_poly.entity_id
_entity_poly.type
_entity_poly.pdbx_seq_one_letter_code
_entity_poly.pdbx_strand_id
1 'polypeptide(L)'
;MAYTALARRRPSPEPTLRLICFPLRQAHFCLPLAMAQRVMSRSGAEASLTPGLIQLQGAQVPVVDIVPWLYHKAPLLPGQVIHPGGTTALAQPDQTILVIESSRLGHLGILVDDTPTLKRARQSAFSPMPAAYLIAHHLQGINTLVSLGGSEPPLFLLDVDQLLLPSDP
;
A
#
# COMPACT_ATOMS: atom_id res chain seq x y z
N MET A 1 -51.60 -26.40 24.76
CA MET A 1 -51.15 -25.01 24.53
C MET A 1 -49.63 -25.02 24.38
N ALA A 2 -49.13 -25.18 23.15
CA ALA A 2 -47.70 -25.25 22.88
C ALA A 2 -47.22 -23.91 22.33
N TYR A 3 -46.29 -23.25 23.02
CA TYR A 3 -45.63 -22.04 22.56
C TYR A 3 -44.39 -22.40 21.76
N THR A 4 -44.43 -22.20 20.45
CA THR A 4 -43.27 -22.35 19.57
C THR A 4 -42.41 -21.09 19.69
N ALA A 5 -41.28 -21.18 20.37
CA ALA A 5 -40.31 -20.08 20.46
C ALA A 5 -39.57 -19.94 19.12
N LEU A 6 -39.86 -18.87 18.38
CA LEU A 6 -39.11 -18.50 17.18
C LEU A 6 -37.74 -17.95 17.59
N ALA A 7 -36.72 -18.80 17.55
CA ALA A 7 -35.34 -18.38 17.71
C ALA A 7 -34.96 -17.39 16.59
N ARG A 8 -34.78 -16.11 16.95
CA ARG A 8 -34.24 -15.08 16.06
C ARG A 8 -32.80 -15.45 15.70
N ARG A 9 -32.55 -15.93 14.47
CA ARG A 9 -31.20 -15.99 13.90
C ARG A 9 -30.63 -14.57 13.86
N ARG A 10 -29.60 -14.30 14.66
CA ARG A 10 -28.78 -13.10 14.47
C ARG A 10 -28.08 -13.23 13.11
N PRO A 11 -28.05 -12.18 12.27
CA PRO A 11 -27.22 -12.19 11.07
C PRO A 11 -25.77 -12.41 11.50
N SER A 12 -25.07 -13.30 10.79
CA SER A 12 -23.65 -13.54 11.05
C SER A 12 -22.86 -12.26 10.78
N PRO A 13 -21.91 -11.89 11.65
CA PRO A 13 -21.11 -10.69 11.45
C PRO A 13 -20.33 -10.79 10.15
N GLU A 14 -20.32 -9.70 9.39
CA GLU A 14 -19.56 -9.61 8.14
C GLU A 14 -18.06 -9.77 8.42
N PRO A 15 -17.32 -10.56 7.61
CA PRO A 15 -15.89 -10.73 7.80
C PRO A 15 -15.17 -9.38 7.64
N THR A 16 -14.24 -9.11 8.55
CA THR A 16 -13.39 -7.92 8.50
C THR A 16 -11.96 -8.31 8.14
N LEU A 17 -11.38 -7.59 7.20
CA LEU A 17 -10.00 -7.76 6.75
C LEU A 17 -9.13 -6.70 7.43
N ARG A 18 -7.96 -7.13 7.90
CA ARG A 18 -6.94 -6.23 8.46
C ARG A 18 -6.04 -5.75 7.34
N LEU A 19 -5.88 -4.44 7.24
CA LEU A 19 -5.08 -3.78 6.23
C LEU A 19 -3.96 -3.00 6.90
N ILE A 20 -2.77 -3.03 6.31
CA ILE A 20 -1.74 -2.06 6.58
C ILE A 20 -1.87 -0.93 5.57
N CYS A 21 -1.93 0.31 6.03
CA CYS A 21 -2.22 1.48 5.22
C CYS A 21 -1.07 2.47 5.33
N PHE A 22 -0.60 2.99 4.21
CA PHE A 22 0.53 3.91 4.17
C PHE A 22 0.28 5.00 3.13
N PRO A 23 0.75 6.24 3.40
CA PRO A 23 0.76 7.26 2.39
C PRO A 23 1.91 7.01 1.41
N LEU A 24 1.63 7.27 0.14
CA LEU A 24 2.64 7.37 -0.89
C LEU A 24 2.30 8.59 -1.75
N ARG A 25 3.18 9.58 -1.72
CA ARG A 25 3.00 10.92 -2.27
C ARG A 25 1.74 11.60 -1.73
N GLN A 26 0.71 11.73 -2.57
CA GLN A 26 -0.56 12.39 -2.24
C GLN A 26 -1.72 11.39 -2.07
N ALA A 27 -1.47 10.10 -2.28
CA ALA A 27 -2.47 9.04 -2.21
C ALA A 27 -2.22 8.11 -1.03
N HIS A 28 -3.28 7.44 -0.60
CA HIS A 28 -3.20 6.45 0.47
C HIS A 28 -3.38 5.06 -0.12
N PHE A 29 -2.44 4.18 0.22
CA PHE A 29 -2.41 2.81 -0.25
C PHE A 29 -2.62 1.86 0.91
N CYS A 30 -3.02 0.65 0.59
CA CYS A 30 -3.14 -0.41 1.57
C CYS A 30 -2.79 -1.78 0.99
N LEU A 31 -2.36 -2.66 1.89
CA LEU A 31 -2.08 -4.06 1.62
C LEU A 31 -2.79 -4.93 2.67
N PRO A 32 -3.16 -6.17 2.36
CA PRO A 32 -3.57 -7.14 3.37
C PRO A 32 -2.47 -7.27 4.42
N LEU A 33 -2.83 -7.21 5.71
CA LEU A 33 -1.86 -7.34 6.80
C LEU A 33 -1.07 -8.65 6.72
N ALA A 34 -1.69 -9.72 6.20
CA ALA A 34 -1.04 -11.02 6.01
C ALA A 34 0.20 -10.96 5.10
N MET A 35 0.30 -9.97 4.21
CA MET A 35 1.48 -9.76 3.38
C MET A 35 2.57 -8.97 4.10
N ALA A 36 2.23 -8.21 5.13
CA ALA A 36 3.19 -7.35 5.81
C ALA A 36 3.95 -8.12 6.89
N GLN A 37 5.27 -8.22 6.74
CA GLN A 37 6.11 -8.90 7.71
C GLN A 37 6.74 -7.94 8.71
N ARG A 38 7.24 -6.79 8.24
CA ARG A 38 7.97 -5.85 9.11
C ARG A 38 7.91 -4.42 8.62
N VAL A 39 7.97 -3.49 9.57
CA VAL A 39 8.08 -2.05 9.33
C VAL A 39 9.37 -1.60 10.02
N MET A 40 10.22 -0.88 9.31
CA MET A 40 11.49 -0.37 9.85
C MET A 40 11.80 1.01 9.28
N SER A 41 12.48 1.85 10.04
CA SER A 41 13.02 3.09 9.49
C SER A 41 14.19 2.77 8.56
N ARG A 42 14.35 3.55 7.48
CA ARG A 42 15.49 3.42 6.57
C ARG A 42 16.82 3.70 7.29
N SER A 43 16.81 4.62 8.26
CA SER A 43 17.95 4.90 9.14
C SER A 43 18.36 3.72 10.03
N GLY A 44 17.41 2.86 10.40
CA GLY A 44 17.62 1.69 11.26
C GLY A 44 17.80 0.37 10.50
N ALA A 45 17.68 0.38 9.16
CA ALA A 45 17.90 -0.80 8.34
C ALA A 45 19.40 -1.04 8.16
N GLU A 46 19.85 -2.27 8.40
CA GLU A 46 21.23 -2.66 8.14
C GLU A 46 21.45 -2.65 6.62
N ALA A 47 22.21 -1.67 6.16
CA ALA A 47 22.50 -1.52 4.74
C ALA A 47 23.32 -2.72 4.26
N SER A 48 22.87 -3.38 3.21
CA SER A 48 23.70 -4.38 2.53
C SER A 48 24.82 -3.70 1.75
N LEU A 49 25.88 -4.45 1.44
CA LEU A 49 26.97 -4.03 0.54
C LEU A 49 26.44 -3.67 -0.87
N THR A 50 25.28 -4.20 -1.25
CA THR A 50 24.62 -3.92 -2.52
C THR A 50 23.60 -2.78 -2.37
N PRO A 51 23.70 -1.71 -3.17
CA PRO A 51 22.72 -0.64 -3.19
C PRO A 51 21.31 -1.18 -3.47
N GLY A 52 20.33 -0.76 -2.67
CA GLY A 52 18.94 -1.22 -2.82
C GLY A 52 18.65 -2.57 -2.17
N LEU A 53 19.56 -3.15 -1.40
CA LEU A 53 19.29 -4.30 -0.55
C LEU A 53 19.44 -3.93 0.93
N ILE A 54 18.59 -4.50 1.78
CA ILE A 54 18.75 -4.46 3.24
C ILE A 54 19.01 -5.87 3.77
N GLN A 55 19.66 -5.96 4.93
CA GLN A 55 19.83 -7.22 5.62
C GLN A 55 18.72 -7.40 6.67
N LEU A 56 17.94 -8.46 6.52
CA LEU A 56 16.87 -8.83 7.45
C LEU A 56 17.09 -10.27 7.91
N GLN A 57 17.43 -10.44 9.20
CA GLN A 57 17.62 -11.76 9.81
C GLN A 57 18.63 -12.65 9.05
N GLY A 58 19.68 -12.04 8.50
CA GLY A 58 20.71 -12.75 7.72
C GLY A 58 20.35 -12.98 6.25
N ALA A 59 19.12 -12.65 5.81
CA ALA A 59 18.73 -12.67 4.40
C ALA A 59 18.85 -11.27 3.77
N GLN A 60 19.20 -11.22 2.48
CA GLN A 60 19.17 -9.97 1.72
C GLN A 60 17.77 -9.76 1.15
N VAL A 61 17.16 -8.62 1.47
CA VAL A 61 15.83 -8.24 0.98
C VAL A 61 15.98 -7.05 0.03
N PRO A 62 15.51 -7.16 -1.21
CA PRO A 62 15.47 -6.03 -2.13
C PRO A 62 14.50 -4.96 -1.64
N VAL A 63 14.96 -3.71 -1.67
CA VAL A 63 14.16 -2.53 -1.34
C VAL A 63 13.96 -1.72 -2.60
N VAL A 64 12.70 -1.50 -2.95
CA VAL A 64 12.32 -0.84 -4.19
C VAL A 64 11.48 0.41 -3.92
N ASP A 65 11.71 1.44 -4.73
CA ASP A 65 10.78 2.56 -4.85
C ASP A 65 9.71 2.20 -5.86
N ILE A 66 8.47 2.07 -5.40
CA ILE A 66 7.33 1.68 -6.23
C ILE A 66 6.64 2.86 -6.92
N VAL A 67 6.99 4.09 -6.56
CA VAL A 67 6.39 5.31 -7.13
C VAL A 67 6.54 5.36 -8.66
N PRO A 68 7.71 5.09 -9.26
CA PRO A 68 7.86 5.16 -10.70
C PRO A 68 6.97 4.16 -11.45
N TRP A 69 6.71 2.98 -10.87
CA TRP A 69 5.85 1.97 -11.48
C TRP A 69 4.37 2.31 -11.32
N LEU A 70 3.98 2.86 -10.17
CA LEU A 70 2.60 3.26 -9.89
C LEU A 70 2.11 4.38 -10.82
N TYR A 71 3.01 5.33 -11.15
CA TYR A 71 2.67 6.55 -11.88
C TYR A 71 3.25 6.59 -13.31
N HIS A 72 3.45 5.43 -13.94
CA HIS A 72 4.21 5.18 -15.18
C HIS A 72 4.32 6.35 -16.18
N LYS A 73 3.27 7.15 -16.42
CA LYS A 73 3.30 8.42 -17.18
C LYS A 73 2.31 9.51 -16.70
N ALA A 74 1.70 9.39 -15.52
CA ALA A 74 0.71 10.37 -15.07
C ALA A 74 1.42 11.66 -14.62
N PRO A 75 1.13 12.84 -15.21
CA PRO A 75 1.54 14.09 -14.60
C PRO A 75 0.91 14.14 -13.20
N LEU A 76 1.73 14.57 -12.24
CA LEU A 76 1.29 14.94 -10.90
C LEU A 76 0.03 15.81 -11.05
N LEU A 77 -1.01 15.49 -10.28
CA LEU A 77 -2.28 16.23 -10.28
C LEU A 77 -1.98 17.75 -10.26
N PRO A 78 -2.68 18.57 -11.07
CA PRO A 78 -2.38 19.99 -11.18
C PRO A 78 -2.69 20.70 -9.86
N GLY A 79 -1.64 20.91 -9.09
CA GLY A 79 -1.61 21.65 -7.83
C GLY A 79 -0.20 21.90 -7.31
N GLN A 80 0.84 21.60 -8.11
CA GLN A 80 2.22 21.86 -7.74
C GLN A 80 2.58 23.33 -7.93
N VAL A 81 2.66 24.05 -6.82
CA VAL A 81 3.58 25.19 -6.72
C VAL A 81 4.99 24.60 -6.62
N ILE A 82 5.71 24.59 -7.74
CA ILE A 82 7.16 24.46 -7.73
C ILE A 82 7.67 25.75 -7.10
N HIS A 83 8.18 25.69 -5.87
CA HIS A 83 9.01 26.77 -5.34
C HIS A 83 10.43 26.57 -5.86
N PRO A 84 10.93 27.43 -6.77
CA PRO A 84 12.32 27.36 -7.20
C PRO A 84 13.15 28.20 -6.22
N GLY A 85 13.96 27.53 -5.41
CA GLY A 85 14.99 28.19 -4.60
C GLY A 85 14.96 27.77 -3.14
N GLY A 86 15.93 26.95 -2.75
CA GLY A 86 16.11 26.54 -1.37
C GLY A 86 17.16 25.46 -1.23
N THR A 87 18.41 25.78 -1.56
CA THR A 87 19.58 24.96 -1.21
C THR A 87 19.64 24.83 0.31
N THR A 88 19.11 23.74 0.83
CA THR A 88 19.37 23.29 2.20
C THR A 88 19.46 21.78 2.13
N ALA A 89 20.54 21.23 2.67
CA ALA A 89 20.64 19.82 3.03
C ALA A 89 19.59 19.54 4.12
N LEU A 90 18.34 19.42 3.69
CA LEU A 90 17.22 19.02 4.52
C LEU A 90 17.38 17.52 4.73
N ALA A 91 17.41 17.10 6.00
CA ALA A 91 17.34 15.71 6.40
C ALA A 91 16.38 14.97 5.46
N GLN A 92 16.87 13.95 4.76
CA GLN A 92 15.97 13.10 3.99
C GLN A 92 14.88 12.65 4.97
N PRO A 93 13.59 12.82 4.64
CA PRO A 93 12.53 12.35 5.51
C PRO A 93 12.84 10.90 5.86
N ASP A 94 12.64 10.52 7.12
CA ASP A 94 13.00 9.20 7.65
C ASP A 94 12.08 8.17 6.99
N GLN A 95 12.43 7.80 5.75
CA GLN A 95 11.62 6.95 4.90
C GLN A 95 11.45 5.62 5.60
N THR A 96 10.23 5.11 5.60
CA THR A 96 9.95 3.82 6.22
C THR A 96 10.05 2.74 5.16
N ILE A 97 10.63 1.60 5.52
CA ILE A 97 10.66 0.40 4.69
C ILE A 97 9.58 -0.54 5.22
N LEU A 98 8.61 -0.82 4.37
CA LEU A 98 7.61 -1.85 4.61
C LEU A 98 8.08 -3.14 3.93
N VAL A 99 8.51 -4.11 4.73
CA VAL A 99 8.86 -5.44 4.26
C VAL A 99 7.60 -6.27 4.14
N ILE A 100 7.37 -6.77 2.93
CA ILE A 100 6.25 -7.61 2.58
C ILE A 100 6.72 -8.95 2.03
N GLU A 101 5.81 -9.91 2.03
CA GLU A 101 5.94 -11.18 1.35
C GLU A 101 5.07 -11.14 0.08
N SER A 102 5.74 -11.15 -1.06
CA SER A 102 5.17 -11.34 -2.37
C SER A 102 5.14 -12.82 -2.69
N SER A 103 4.04 -13.30 -3.28
CA SER A 103 3.92 -14.69 -3.72
C SER A 103 4.89 -15.04 -4.85
N ARG A 104 5.36 -14.03 -5.59
CA ARG A 104 6.21 -14.19 -6.79
C ARG A 104 7.67 -13.86 -6.53
N LEU A 105 7.93 -12.79 -5.78
CA LEU A 105 9.27 -12.25 -5.55
C LEU A 105 9.84 -12.61 -4.18
N GLY A 106 9.04 -13.26 -3.32
CA GLY A 106 9.42 -13.54 -1.94
C GLY A 106 9.46 -12.28 -1.10
N HIS A 107 10.51 -12.10 -0.31
CA HIS A 107 10.63 -10.94 0.58
C HIS A 107 10.99 -9.69 -0.22
N LEU A 108 10.21 -8.63 -0.05
CA LEU A 108 10.42 -7.35 -0.72
C LEU A 108 10.19 -6.20 0.25
N GLY A 109 11.13 -5.27 0.30
CA GLY A 109 10.98 -3.98 0.97
C GLY A 109 10.41 -2.95 0.02
N ILE A 110 9.40 -2.22 0.47
CA ILE A 110 8.81 -1.09 -0.24
C ILE A 110 9.14 0.18 0.53
N LEU A 111 9.65 1.20 -0.16
CA LEU A 111 9.81 2.53 0.42
C LEU A 111 8.44 3.22 0.51
N VAL A 112 8.11 3.68 1.72
CA VAL A 112 6.90 4.46 2.00
C VAL A 112 7.26 5.77 2.68
N ASP A 113 6.42 6.79 2.47
CA ASP A 113 6.75 8.16 2.88
C ASP A 113 6.56 8.40 4.38
N ASP A 114 5.70 7.61 5.02
CA ASP A 114 5.41 7.72 6.46
C ASP A 114 5.12 6.34 7.07
N THR A 115 5.07 6.30 8.40
CA THR A 115 4.81 5.09 9.18
C THR A 115 3.43 4.51 8.81
N PRO A 116 3.36 3.25 8.38
CA PRO A 116 2.10 2.61 8.08
C PRO A 116 1.22 2.46 9.33
N THR A 117 -0.09 2.58 9.12
CA THR A 117 -1.12 2.41 10.14
C THR A 117 -1.92 1.14 9.90
N LEU A 118 -2.47 0.55 10.97
CA LEU A 118 -3.32 -0.62 10.85
C LEU A 118 -4.79 -0.22 10.81
N LYS A 119 -5.52 -0.67 9.79
CA LYS A 119 -6.97 -0.44 9.65
C LYS A 119 -7.74 -1.73 9.47
N ARG A 120 -9.06 -1.66 9.69
CA ARG A 120 -9.99 -2.79 9.50
C ARG A 120 -11.05 -2.38 8.48
N ALA A 121 -11.17 -3.16 7.42
CA ALA A 121 -12.16 -2.97 6.37
C ALA A 121 -13.18 -4.11 6.42
N ARG A 122 -14.47 -3.78 6.25
CA ARG A 122 -15.50 -4.79 5.97
C ARG A 122 -15.38 -5.23 4.51
N GLN A 123 -15.87 -6.42 4.17
CA GLN A 123 -15.85 -6.88 2.78
C GLN A 123 -16.63 -5.93 1.84
N SER A 124 -17.69 -5.30 2.33
CA SER A 124 -18.47 -4.29 1.60
C SER A 124 -17.72 -2.97 1.35
N ALA A 125 -16.57 -2.74 2.02
CA ALA A 125 -15.75 -1.56 1.82
C ALA A 125 -14.92 -1.63 0.54
N PHE A 126 -14.79 -2.81 -0.06
CA PHE A 126 -13.99 -3.04 -1.25
C PHE A 126 -14.86 -2.87 -2.50
N SER A 127 -14.48 -1.94 -3.36
CA SER A 127 -15.11 -1.72 -4.66
C SER A 127 -14.09 -1.84 -5.78
N PRO A 128 -14.42 -2.54 -6.89
CA PRO A 128 -13.52 -2.61 -8.04
C PRO A 128 -13.36 -1.22 -8.63
N MET A 129 -12.12 -0.90 -9.01
CA MET A 129 -11.85 0.37 -9.67
C MET A 129 -12.39 0.34 -11.12
N PRO A 130 -13.06 1.41 -11.58
CA PRO A 130 -13.50 1.49 -12.97
C PRO A 130 -12.31 1.43 -13.94
N ALA A 131 -12.36 0.51 -14.90
CA ALA A 131 -11.28 0.34 -15.89
C ALA A 131 -10.96 1.63 -16.66
N ALA A 132 -11.98 2.44 -16.95
CA ALA A 132 -11.80 3.74 -17.60
C ALA A 132 -10.89 4.69 -16.81
N TYR A 133 -10.95 4.67 -15.47
CA TYR A 133 -10.08 5.49 -14.62
C TYR A 133 -8.65 4.95 -14.62
N LEU A 134 -8.47 3.62 -14.52
CA LEU A 134 -7.15 3.00 -14.59
C LEU A 134 -6.43 3.33 -15.90
N ILE A 135 -7.15 3.25 -17.02
CA ILE A 135 -6.64 3.58 -18.36
C ILE A 135 -6.33 5.09 -18.46
N ALA A 136 -7.27 5.95 -18.04
CA ALA A 136 -7.11 7.40 -18.14
C ALA A 136 -5.92 7.93 -17.33
N HIS A 137 -5.62 7.32 -16.19
CA HIS A 137 -4.53 7.74 -15.30
C HIS A 137 -3.28 6.86 -15.41
N HIS A 138 -3.25 5.91 -16.35
CA HIS A 138 -2.15 4.95 -16.52
C HIS A 138 -1.71 4.29 -15.20
N LEU A 139 -2.66 4.00 -14.31
CA LEU A 139 -2.38 3.41 -13.01
C LEU A 139 -2.20 1.91 -13.18
N GLN A 140 -1.09 1.39 -12.65
CA GLN A 140 -0.77 -0.03 -12.63
C GLN A 140 -0.70 -0.52 -11.18
N GLY A 141 -0.94 -1.82 -10.97
CA GLY A 141 -0.86 -2.42 -9.62
C GLY A 141 -1.92 -1.93 -8.64
N ILE A 142 -3.03 -1.35 -9.12
CA ILE A 142 -4.19 -1.00 -8.30
C ILE A 142 -5.43 -1.44 -9.06
N ASN A 143 -6.29 -2.22 -8.42
CA ASN A 143 -7.55 -2.68 -9.03
C ASN A 143 -8.77 -2.50 -8.12
N THR A 144 -8.54 -2.15 -6.85
CA THR A 144 -9.59 -2.11 -5.84
C THR A 144 -9.43 -0.85 -5.00
N LEU A 145 -10.56 -0.18 -4.77
CA LEU A 145 -10.67 0.95 -3.86
C LEU A 145 -11.31 0.46 -2.56
N VAL A 146 -10.77 0.91 -1.43
CA VAL A 146 -11.25 0.57 -0.09
C VAL A 146 -11.78 1.83 0.59
N SER A 147 -13.08 1.86 0.82
CA SER A 147 -13.79 2.94 1.49
C SER A 147 -14.17 2.52 2.90
N LEU A 148 -13.37 2.94 3.89
CA LEU A 148 -13.56 2.55 5.29
C LEU A 148 -14.77 3.20 5.98
N GLY A 149 -15.46 4.12 5.29
CA GLY A 149 -16.57 4.89 5.81
C GLY A 149 -16.10 6.05 6.70
N GLY A 150 -16.94 7.07 6.85
CA GLY A 150 -16.60 8.29 7.60
C GLY A 150 -15.90 9.35 6.73
N SER A 151 -15.09 10.21 7.37
CA SER A 151 -14.33 11.29 6.73
C SER A 151 -12.92 10.87 6.29
N GLU A 152 -12.63 9.57 6.26
CA GLU A 152 -11.32 9.08 5.83
C GLU A 152 -11.19 9.11 4.30
N PRO A 153 -9.99 9.45 3.77
CA PRO A 153 -9.74 9.37 2.35
C PRO A 153 -9.86 7.91 1.86
N PRO A 154 -10.29 7.71 0.61
CA PRO A 154 -10.31 6.38 0.00
C PRO A 154 -8.89 5.82 -0.07
N LEU A 155 -8.77 4.52 0.14
CA LEU A 155 -7.50 3.80 0.09
C LEU A 155 -7.45 2.97 -1.18
N PHE A 156 -6.29 2.91 -1.82
CA PHE A 156 -6.05 2.05 -2.97
C PHE A 156 -5.43 0.73 -2.51
N LEU A 157 -6.04 -0.40 -2.86
CA LEU A 157 -5.44 -1.70 -2.61
C LEU A 157 -4.33 -1.92 -3.63
N LEU A 158 -3.11 -2.02 -3.13
CA LEU A 158 -1.91 -2.22 -3.94
C LEU A 158 -1.75 -3.72 -4.25
N ASP A 159 -1.56 -4.03 -5.53
CA ASP A 159 -1.21 -5.35 -6.03
C ASP A 159 0.26 -5.32 -6.48
N VAL A 160 1.14 -5.72 -5.55
CA VAL A 160 2.60 -5.66 -5.75
C VAL A 160 3.06 -6.68 -6.78
N ASP A 161 2.39 -7.81 -6.86
CA ASP A 161 2.71 -8.88 -7.80
C ASP A 161 2.44 -8.46 -9.25
N GLN A 162 1.44 -7.59 -9.45
CA GLN A 162 1.16 -6.98 -10.74
C GLN A 162 2.01 -5.75 -11.05
N LEU A 163 2.37 -4.96 -10.03
CA LEU A 163 3.14 -3.73 -10.24
C LEU A 163 4.55 -4.00 -10.79
N LEU A 164 5.16 -5.10 -10.37
CA LEU A 164 6.54 -5.46 -10.70
C LEU A 164 6.62 -6.41 -11.91
N LEU A 165 5.50 -6.59 -12.63
CA LEU A 165 5.53 -7.27 -13.91
C LEU A 165 6.35 -6.42 -14.89
N PRO A 166 7.35 -7.02 -15.58
CA PRO A 166 7.92 -6.37 -16.75
C PRO A 166 6.77 -6.17 -17.73
N SER A 167 6.46 -4.90 -18.03
CA SER A 167 5.63 -4.58 -19.18
C SER A 167 6.43 -5.00 -20.41
N ASP A 168 6.07 -6.14 -21.02
CA ASP A 168 6.71 -6.64 -22.24
C ASP A 168 6.68 -5.52 -23.32
N PRO A 169 7.79 -5.26 -24.04
CA PRO A 169 7.94 -4.20 -25.04
C PRO A 169 6.98 -4.23 -26.23
#